data_AF-A0A443RTT3-F1
#
_entry.id   AF-A0A443RTT3-F1
#
_cell.length_a   1.000
_cell.length_b   1.000
_cell.length_c   1.000
_cell.angle_alpha   90.00
_cell.angle_beta   90.00
_cell.angle_gamma   90.00
#
_symmetry.space_group_name_H-M   'P 1'
#
loop_
_entity.id
_entity.type
_entity.pdbx_description
1 polymer ?
#
loop_
_entity_poly.entity_id
_entity_poly.type
_entity_poly.pdbx_seq_one_letter_code
_entity_poly.pdbx_strand_id
1 'polypeptide(L)'
;MESRKCTLKRLKANARERRRMNCLNGAMDKLRESLPISFNNNDLCKKQLSKIDTLRFAKNYIIVLTEMLNDDSEMNVILFTKFLTHGLSDTTIRLIADQFDVEMRTLAKRDLNSDFLIENYTQIAEYLYKQQTKVNEN
;
A
#
# COMPACT_ATOMS: atom_id res chain seq x y z
N MET A 1 -16.13 -15.35 -45.11
CA MET A 1 -14.86 -14.60 -44.92
C MET A 1 -14.93 -13.55 -43.79
N GLU A 2 -16.09 -12.98 -43.47
CA GLU A 2 -16.25 -11.96 -42.42
C GLU A 2 -16.02 -12.45 -40.99
N SER A 3 -16.34 -13.71 -40.68
CA SER A 3 -16.13 -14.30 -39.35
C SER A 3 -14.66 -14.24 -38.89
N ARG A 4 -13.69 -14.42 -39.81
CA ARG A 4 -12.24 -14.30 -39.50
C ARG A 4 -11.79 -12.87 -39.15
N LYS A 5 -12.39 -11.83 -39.75
CA LYS A 5 -12.06 -10.42 -39.42
C LYS A 5 -12.50 -10.04 -38.01
N CYS A 6 -13.64 -10.55 -37.54
CA CYS A 6 -14.12 -10.33 -36.16
C CYS A 6 -13.17 -10.98 -35.14
N THR A 7 -12.71 -12.20 -35.41
CA THR A 7 -11.75 -12.91 -34.57
C THR A 7 -10.41 -12.17 -34.45
N LEU A 8 -9.88 -11.62 -35.56
CA LEU A 8 -8.64 -10.84 -35.55
C LEU A 8 -8.75 -9.55 -34.73
N LYS A 9 -9.89 -8.84 -34.79
CA LYS A 9 -10.13 -7.65 -33.95
C LYS A 9 -10.15 -8.00 -32.46
N ARG A 10 -10.81 -9.12 -32.09
CA ARG A 10 -10.84 -9.63 -30.71
C ARG A 10 -9.46 -10.03 -30.21
N LEU A 11 -8.67 -10.73 -31.02
CA LEU A 11 -7.29 -11.09 -30.68
C LEU A 11 -6.41 -9.86 -30.45
N LYS A 12 -6.51 -8.85 -31.33
CA LYS A 12 -5.78 -7.58 -31.18
C LYS A 12 -6.22 -6.82 -29.92
N ALA A 13 -7.51 -6.86 -29.57
CA ALA A 13 -8.02 -6.26 -28.33
C ALA A 13 -7.48 -6.97 -27.08
N ASN A 14 -7.53 -8.30 -27.06
CA ASN A 14 -7.00 -9.10 -25.94
C ASN A 14 -5.50 -8.90 -25.75
N ALA A 15 -4.73 -8.78 -26.84
CA ALA A 15 -3.30 -8.48 -26.76
C ALA A 15 -3.02 -7.11 -26.14
N ARG A 16 -3.82 -6.09 -26.49
CA ARG A 16 -3.72 -4.75 -25.87
C ARG A 16 -4.05 -4.81 -24.38
N GLU A 17 -5.12 -5.49 -24.01
CA GLU A 17 -5.52 -5.59 -22.60
C GLU A 17 -4.49 -6.35 -21.76
N ARG A 18 -3.90 -7.42 -22.31
CA ARG A 18 -2.77 -8.10 -21.67
C ARG A 18 -1.59 -7.16 -21.44
N ARG A 19 -1.23 -6.35 -22.44
CA ARG A 19 -0.15 -5.36 -22.30
C ARG A 19 -0.48 -4.32 -21.23
N ARG A 20 -1.72 -3.84 -21.19
CA ARG A 20 -2.21 -2.90 -20.16
C ARG A 20 -2.10 -3.52 -18.76
N MET A 21 -2.56 -4.75 -18.59
CA MET A 21 -2.49 -5.48 -17.32
C MET A 21 -1.06 -5.79 -16.90
N ASN A 22 -0.16 -6.11 -17.83
CA ASN A 22 1.26 -6.30 -17.54
C ASN A 22 1.91 -5.01 -17.02
N CYS A 23 1.57 -3.85 -17.61
CA CYS A 23 2.03 -2.55 -17.11
C CYS A 23 1.52 -2.27 -15.70
N LEU A 24 0.24 -2.53 -15.45
CA LEU A 24 -0.37 -2.38 -14.12
C LEU A 24 0.28 -3.29 -13.07
N ASN A 25 0.50 -4.56 -13.41
CA ASN A 25 1.17 -5.49 -12.50
C ASN A 25 2.62 -5.05 -12.23
N GLY A 26 3.35 -4.58 -13.24
CA GLY A 26 4.69 -4.03 -13.05
C GLY A 26 4.72 -2.81 -12.13
N ALA A 27 3.71 -1.92 -12.20
CA ALA A 27 3.56 -0.83 -11.24
C ALA A 27 3.27 -1.32 -9.82
N MET A 28 2.47 -2.39 -9.69
CA MET A 28 2.19 -3.03 -8.41
C MET A 28 3.46 -3.64 -7.79
N ASP A 29 4.31 -4.25 -8.61
CA ASP A 29 5.57 -4.84 -8.14
C ASP A 29 6.53 -3.74 -7.67
N LYS A 30 6.64 -2.63 -8.40
CA LYS A 30 7.38 -1.44 -7.96
C LYS A 30 6.86 -0.88 -6.63
N LEU A 31 5.54 -0.85 -6.44
CA LEU A 31 4.97 -0.43 -5.16
C LEU A 31 5.46 -1.33 -4.02
N ARG A 32 5.52 -2.66 -4.23
CA ARG A 32 6.01 -3.60 -3.20
C ARG A 32 7.49 -3.40 -2.86
N GLU A 33 8.30 -2.98 -3.83
CA GLU A 33 9.72 -2.63 -3.60
C GLU A 33 9.90 -1.39 -2.72
N SER A 34 8.89 -0.52 -2.65
CA SER A 34 8.90 0.65 -1.77
C SER A 34 8.39 0.36 -0.36
N LEU A 35 7.86 -0.85 -0.08
CA LEU A 35 7.28 -1.19 1.22
C LEU A 35 8.32 -1.72 2.19
N PRO A 36 8.14 -1.49 3.50
CA PRO A 36 9.18 -1.79 4.47
C PRO A 36 9.42 -3.29 4.68
N ILE A 37 8.55 -4.15 4.13
CA ILE A 37 8.81 -5.59 4.11
C ILE A 37 9.87 -6.06 3.10
N SER A 38 10.18 -5.21 2.12
CA SER A 38 11.06 -5.58 1.02
C SER A 38 12.55 -5.43 1.34
N PHE A 39 12.88 -4.79 2.46
CA PHE A 39 14.25 -4.41 2.84
C PHE A 39 15.15 -5.59 3.22
N ASN A 40 14.59 -6.74 3.62
CA ASN A 40 15.37 -7.92 4.00
C ASN A 40 15.68 -8.86 2.81
N ASN A 41 15.56 -8.38 1.56
CA ASN A 41 15.93 -9.11 0.32
C ASN A 41 15.26 -10.47 0.10
N ASN A 42 14.23 -10.81 0.87
CA ASN A 42 13.43 -12.01 0.63
C ASN A 42 12.40 -11.72 -0.47
N ASP A 43 12.78 -12.00 -1.72
CA ASP A 43 11.88 -11.93 -2.89
C ASP A 43 10.61 -12.78 -2.71
N LEU A 44 10.64 -13.75 -1.81
CA LEU A 44 9.50 -14.58 -1.42
C LEU A 44 8.43 -13.76 -0.70
N CYS A 45 8.79 -12.76 0.12
CA CYS A 45 7.83 -11.93 0.85
C CYS A 45 7.12 -10.94 -0.09
N LYS A 46 7.83 -10.42 -1.11
CA LYS A 46 7.26 -9.54 -2.15
C LYS A 46 6.16 -10.25 -2.96
N LYS A 47 6.35 -11.53 -3.29
CA LYS A 47 5.35 -12.32 -4.04
C LYS A 47 4.17 -12.81 -3.18
N GLN A 48 4.32 -12.82 -1.85
CA GLN A 48 3.30 -13.31 -0.93
C GLN A 48 2.20 -12.29 -0.64
N LEU A 49 2.44 -10.98 -0.84
CA LEU A 49 1.39 -9.98 -0.67
C LEU A 49 0.35 -10.03 -1.79
N SER A 50 -0.89 -10.26 -1.38
CA SER A 50 -2.06 -10.08 -2.25
C SER A 50 -2.16 -8.63 -2.74
N LYS A 51 -2.88 -8.41 -3.85
CA LYS A 51 -3.07 -7.05 -4.40
C LYS A 51 -3.73 -6.12 -3.37
N ILE A 52 -4.70 -6.62 -2.62
CA ILE A 52 -5.42 -5.84 -1.61
C ILE A 52 -4.54 -5.53 -0.40
N ASP A 53 -3.78 -6.50 0.10
CA ASP A 53 -2.87 -6.28 1.23
C ASP A 53 -1.75 -5.32 0.84
N THR A 54 -1.23 -5.40 -0.38
CA THR A 54 -0.23 -4.45 -0.91
C THR A 54 -0.74 -3.01 -0.84
N LEU A 55 -1.97 -2.75 -1.29
CA LEU A 55 -2.54 -1.40 -1.30
C LEU A 55 -2.83 -0.89 0.12
N ARG A 56 -3.39 -1.74 0.97
CA ARG A 56 -3.65 -1.40 2.38
C ARG A 56 -2.34 -1.12 3.12
N PHE A 57 -1.33 -1.94 2.88
CA PHE A 57 -0.05 -1.78 3.53
C PHE A 57 0.67 -0.51 3.08
N ALA A 58 0.63 -0.19 1.78
CA ALA A 58 1.15 1.07 1.25
C ALA A 58 0.46 2.29 1.87
N LYS A 59 -0.87 2.27 1.95
CA LYS A 59 -1.65 3.31 2.64
C LYS A 59 -1.20 3.47 4.08
N ASN A 60 -1.14 2.37 4.84
CA ASN A 60 -0.77 2.40 6.25
C ASN A 60 0.65 2.94 6.43
N TYR A 61 1.57 2.58 5.54
CA TYR A 61 2.95 3.05 5.61
C TYR A 61 3.05 4.57 5.39
N ILE A 62 2.32 5.11 4.42
CA ILE A 62 2.26 6.56 4.20
C ILE A 62 1.77 7.26 5.48
N ILE A 63 0.69 6.78 6.08
CA ILE A 63 0.11 7.36 7.29
C ILE A 63 1.13 7.36 8.44
N VAL A 64 1.76 6.22 8.69
CA VAL A 64 2.76 6.08 9.75
C VAL A 64 3.94 7.01 9.55
N LEU A 65 4.46 7.13 8.33
CA LEU A 65 5.54 8.07 8.02
C LEU A 65 5.12 9.53 8.20
N THR A 66 3.89 9.89 7.82
CA THR A 66 3.35 11.23 8.06
C THR A 66 3.29 11.55 9.55
N GLU A 67 2.82 10.61 10.37
CA GLU A 67 2.77 10.80 11.83
C GLU A 67 4.16 10.96 12.44
N MET A 68 5.12 10.10 12.03
CA MET A 68 6.51 10.20 12.47
C MET A 68 7.18 11.53 12.10
N LEU A 69 6.67 12.24 11.09
CA LEU A 69 7.17 13.56 10.69
C LEU A 69 6.47 14.71 11.41
N ASN A 70 5.22 14.51 11.88
CA ASN A 70 4.40 15.55 12.51
C ASN A 70 4.51 15.55 14.03
N ASP A 71 4.77 14.39 14.64
CA ASP A 71 4.90 14.22 16.07
C ASP A 71 6.40 14.13 16.42
N ASP A 72 6.89 14.99 17.32
CA ASP A 72 8.28 14.92 17.84
C ASP A 72 8.50 13.69 18.76
N SER A 73 7.47 12.84 18.89
CA SER A 73 7.46 11.65 19.72
C SER A 73 8.13 10.46 19.02
N GLU A 74 9.05 9.78 19.70
CA GLU A 74 9.69 8.56 19.18
C GLU A 74 8.67 7.43 18.96
N MET A 75 8.48 7.02 17.71
CA MET A 75 7.60 5.91 17.38
C MET A 75 8.30 4.56 17.58
N ASN A 76 7.88 3.81 18.60
CA ASN A 76 8.43 2.48 18.87
C ASN A 76 8.01 1.43 17.81
N VAL A 77 8.88 0.44 17.58
CA VAL A 77 8.70 -0.68 16.63
C VAL A 77 7.36 -1.42 16.78
N ILE A 78 6.85 -1.62 18.00
CA ILE A 78 5.57 -2.32 18.23
C ILE A 78 4.42 -1.47 17.67
N LEU A 79 4.42 -0.17 17.96
CA LEU A 79 3.38 0.75 17.51
C LEU A 79 3.44 0.93 15.99
N PHE A 80 4.64 1.10 15.44
CA PHE A 80 4.89 1.12 14.00
C PHE A 80 4.30 -0.12 13.32
N THR A 81 4.66 -1.31 13.81
CA THR A 81 4.20 -2.59 13.25
C THR A 81 2.68 -2.76 13.37
N LYS A 82 2.09 -2.30 14.48
CA LYS A 82 0.64 -2.34 14.70
C LYS A 82 -0.11 -1.46 13.69
N PHE A 83 0.35 -0.25 13.43
CA PHE A 83 -0.26 0.60 12.41
C PHE A 83 -0.08 0.04 11.00
N LEU A 84 1.12 -0.47 10.68
CA LEU A 84 1.42 -1.11 9.41
C LEU A 84 0.49 -2.28 9.10
N THR A 85 0.20 -3.12 10.09
CA THR A 85 -0.57 -4.37 9.94
C THR A 85 -2.09 -4.18 9.97
N HIS A 86 -2.58 -2.95 10.19
CA HIS A 86 -4.00 -2.66 10.29
C HIS A 86 -4.79 -3.08 9.04
N GLY A 87 -5.82 -3.91 9.24
CA GLY A 87 -6.72 -4.35 8.16
C GLY A 87 -6.10 -5.28 7.11
N LEU A 88 -4.90 -5.81 7.36
CA LEU A 88 -4.26 -6.81 6.51
C LEU A 88 -4.77 -8.22 6.83
N SER A 89 -4.57 -9.15 5.90
CA SER A 89 -4.85 -10.57 6.16
C SER A 89 -3.94 -11.13 7.26
N ASP A 90 -4.43 -12.09 8.06
CA ASP A 90 -3.66 -12.65 9.19
C ASP A 90 -2.32 -13.28 8.75
N THR A 91 -2.28 -13.85 7.54
CA THR A 91 -1.04 -14.34 6.91
C THR A 91 -0.03 -13.21 6.71
N THR A 92 -0.48 -12.08 6.15
CA THR A 92 0.35 -10.89 5.94
C THR A 92 0.79 -10.28 7.26
N ILE A 93 -0.10 -10.19 8.25
CA ILE A 93 0.24 -9.68 9.59
C ILE A 93 1.35 -10.55 10.21
N ARG A 94 1.26 -11.87 10.08
CA ARG A 94 2.28 -12.79 10.60
C ARG A 94 3.62 -12.62 9.90
N LEU A 95 3.64 -12.47 8.57
CA LEU A 95 4.87 -12.20 7.82
C LEU A 95 5.55 -10.91 8.29
N ILE A 96 4.76 -9.86 8.51
CA ILE A 96 5.27 -8.57 9.00
C ILE A 96 5.77 -8.70 10.45
N ALA A 97 5.01 -9.37 11.31
CA ALA A 97 5.38 -9.60 12.70
C ALA A 97 6.73 -10.31 12.83
N ASP A 98 6.93 -11.37 12.04
CA ASP A 98 8.21 -12.11 11.95
C ASP A 98 9.35 -11.20 11.47
N GLN A 99 9.09 -10.37 10.46
CA GLN A 99 10.10 -9.47 9.92
C GLN A 99 10.58 -8.41 10.93
N PHE A 100 9.68 -7.88 11.76
CA PHE A 100 10.01 -6.84 12.74
C PHE A 100 10.32 -7.41 14.14
N ASP A 101 10.39 -8.74 14.27
CA ASP A 101 10.57 -9.45 15.55
C ASP A 101 9.55 -9.01 16.62
N VAL A 102 8.30 -8.84 16.19
CA VAL A 102 7.19 -8.43 17.05
C VAL A 102 6.29 -9.62 17.34
N GLU A 103 6.04 -9.89 18.63
CA GLU A 103 5.15 -10.98 19.01
C GLU A 103 3.71 -10.71 18.54
N MET A 104 3.10 -11.67 17.84
CA MET A 104 1.76 -11.56 17.28
C MET A 104 0.68 -11.14 18.29
N ARG A 105 0.83 -11.51 19.57
CA ARG A 105 -0.11 -11.15 20.64
C ARG A 105 -0.16 -9.64 20.92
N THR A 106 0.92 -8.92 20.65
CA THR A 106 1.00 -7.47 20.84
C THR A 106 0.28 -6.70 19.71
N LEU A 107 0.09 -7.36 18.57
CA LEU A 107 -0.63 -6.86 17.40
C LEU A 107 -2.13 -7.18 17.44
N ALA A 108 -2.64 -7.73 18.56
CA ALA A 108 -4.03 -8.12 18.70
C ALA A 108 -4.97 -6.95 18.34
N LYS A 109 -5.98 -7.27 17.52
CA LYS A 109 -6.98 -6.37 16.93
C LYS A 109 -7.75 -5.64 18.03
N ARG A 110 -7.22 -4.53 18.54
CA ARG A 110 -8.05 -3.42 18.99
C ARG A 110 -8.18 -2.50 17.79
N ASP A 111 -9.41 -2.12 17.45
CA ASP A 111 -9.69 -1.14 16.42
C ASP A 111 -8.76 0.06 16.65
N LEU A 112 -7.76 0.20 15.78
CA LEU A 112 -7.07 1.47 15.66
C LEU A 112 -8.12 2.40 15.08
N ASN A 113 -8.54 3.39 15.87
CA ASN A 113 -9.70 4.24 15.61
C ASN A 113 -9.89 4.52 14.11
N SER A 114 -11.01 4.07 13.57
CA SER A 114 -11.49 4.50 12.24
C SER A 114 -11.44 6.03 12.12
N ASP A 115 -11.70 6.73 13.22
CA ASP A 115 -11.67 8.19 13.32
C ASP A 115 -10.26 8.78 13.13
N PHE A 116 -9.20 8.10 13.59
CA PHE A 116 -7.80 8.52 13.39
C PHE A 116 -7.40 8.47 11.90
N LEU A 117 -7.87 7.46 11.17
CA LEU A 117 -7.64 7.40 9.72
C LEU A 117 -8.40 8.53 8.99
N ILE A 118 -9.62 8.85 9.42
CA ILE A 118 -10.46 9.90 8.83
C ILE A 118 -9.86 11.29 9.06
N GLU A 119 -9.41 11.59 10.28
CA GLU A 119 -8.74 12.85 10.60
C GLU A 119 -7.46 13.04 9.78
N ASN A 120 -6.65 11.99 9.63
CA ASN A 120 -5.41 12.05 8.87
C ASN A 120 -5.65 12.24 7.36
N TYR A 121 -6.67 11.59 6.79
CA TYR A 121 -7.09 11.87 5.41
C TYR A 121 -7.52 13.32 5.21
N THR A 122 -8.19 13.90 6.20
CA THR A 122 -8.64 15.29 6.16
C THR A 122 -7.44 16.23 6.22
N GLN A 123 -6.48 16.00 7.11
CA GLN A 123 -5.25 16.79 7.21
C GLN A 123 -4.35 16.70 5.96
N ILE A 124 -4.19 15.51 5.38
CA ILE A 124 -3.43 15.33 4.13
C ILE A 124 -4.12 16.07 2.98
N ALA A 125 -5.45 15.96 2.87
CA ALA A 125 -6.21 16.67 1.84
C ALA A 125 -6.09 18.19 2.01
N GLU A 126 -6.17 18.70 3.24
CA GLU A 126 -5.97 20.12 3.55
C GLU A 126 -4.56 20.60 3.25
N TYR A 127 -3.53 19.81 3.58
CA TYR A 127 -2.14 20.14 3.26
C TYR A 127 -1.94 20.23 1.74
N LEU A 128 -2.39 19.23 0.98
CA LEU A 128 -2.30 19.23 -0.48
C LEU A 128 -3.06 20.40 -1.11
N TYR A 129 -4.23 20.74 -0.56
CA TYR A 129 -5.02 21.89 -0.99
C TYR A 129 -4.26 23.21 -0.74
N LYS A 130 -3.68 23.40 0.45
CA LYS A 130 -2.85 24.57 0.78
C LYS A 130 -1.62 24.70 -0.13
N GLN A 131 -1.04 23.59 -0.59
CA GLN A 131 0.09 23.65 -1.53
C GLN A 131 -0.36 24.03 -2.95
N GLN A 132 -1.59 23.69 -3.36
CA GLN A 132 -2.14 24.11 -4.65
C GLN A 132 -2.52 25.60 -4.69
N THR A 133 -3.00 26.17 -3.59
CA THR A 133 -3.35 27.60 -3.54
C THR A 133 -2.12 28.51 -3.60
N LYS A 134 -1.00 28.11 -2.96
CA LYS A 134 0.28 28.84 -3.03
C LYS A 134 0.91 28.89 -4.42
N VAL A 135 0.59 27.96 -5.31
CA VAL A 135 1.08 27.95 -6.70
C VAL A 135 0.27 28.91 -7.60
N ASN A 136 -0.96 29.25 -7.22
CA ASN A 136 -1.84 30.12 -8.01
C ASN A 136 -1.76 31.61 -7.62
N GLU A 137 -0.91 31.97 -6.66
CA GLU A 137 -0.70 33.36 -6.20
C GLU A 137 0.63 33.97 -6.72
N ASN A 138 1.35 33.29 -7.64
CA ASN A 138 2.52 33.83 -8.34
C ASN A 138 2.28 33.95 -9.85
#